data_AF-X1LP10-F1
#
_entry.id   AF-X1LP10-F1
#
_cell.length_a   1.000
_cell.length_b   1.000
_cell.length_c   1.000
_cell.angle_alpha   90.00
_cell.angle_beta   90.00
_cell.angle_gamma   90.00
#
_symmetry.space_group_name_H-M   'P 1'
#
loop_
_entity.id
_entity.type
_entity.pdbx_description
1 polymer ?
#
loop_
_entity_poly.entity_id
_entity_poly.type
_entity_poly.pdbx_seq_one_letter_code
_entity_poly.pdbx_strand_id
1 'polypeptide(L)'
;PIMVGNLLRQGECYFQLGEPEKGISQWRQLIDRYPDSYQTMTSLWNLARYYTKNNNDSEALEAYRELSERFSKSRLGDDALYWRGNSSSNSKYSLRITLQSQGKTGTLSSTSGLAGLLETKNKRWVVFCLMENNFIAEENDPKIFENRIIEYIYENL
;
A
#
# COMPACT_ATOMS: atom_id res chain seq x y z
N PRO A 1 29.45 2.46 1.78
CA PRO A 1 28.93 2.71 0.40
C PRO A 1 28.85 1.44 -0.48
N ILE A 2 29.89 0.61 -0.54
CA ILE A 2 29.95 -0.58 -1.45
C ILE A 2 29.03 -1.73 -0.99
N MET A 3 28.85 -1.88 0.33
CA MET A 3 28.07 -2.98 0.91
C MET A 3 26.56 -2.88 0.62
N VAL A 4 26.02 -1.66 0.49
CA VAL A 4 24.58 -1.40 0.24
C VAL A 4 24.15 -1.89 -1.15
N GLY A 5 24.93 -1.56 -2.18
CA GLY A 5 24.66 -2.01 -3.55
C GLY A 5 24.91 -3.51 -3.75
N ASN A 6 25.79 -4.11 -2.95
CA ASN A 6 26.06 -5.54 -3.02
C ASN A 6 24.88 -6.38 -2.55
N LEU A 7 24.24 -6.02 -1.42
CA LEU A 7 23.09 -6.76 -0.89
C LEU A 7 21.88 -6.76 -1.85
N LEU A 8 21.59 -5.63 -2.50
CA LEU A 8 20.52 -5.55 -3.50
C LEU A 8 20.76 -6.54 -4.66
N ARG A 9 21.96 -6.51 -5.25
CA ARG A 9 22.36 -7.36 -6.37
C ARG A 9 22.44 -8.83 -5.97
N GLN A 10 22.98 -9.14 -4.80
CA GLN A 10 23.01 -10.50 -4.27
C GLN A 10 21.58 -11.06 -4.13
N GLY A 11 20.66 -10.25 -3.62
CA GLY A 11 19.25 -10.61 -3.56
C GLY A 11 18.71 -10.99 -4.94
N GLU A 12 18.89 -10.12 -5.94
CA GLU A 12 18.46 -10.36 -7.32
C GLU A 12 19.08 -11.63 -7.93
N CYS A 13 20.37 -11.88 -7.69
CA CYS A 13 21.05 -13.10 -8.14
C CYS A 13 20.42 -14.36 -7.55
N TYR A 14 20.10 -14.37 -6.25
CA TYR A 14 19.46 -15.51 -5.61
C TYR A 14 18.08 -15.82 -6.20
N PHE A 15 17.29 -14.80 -6.58
CA PHE A 15 16.04 -15.02 -7.30
C PHE A 15 16.24 -15.64 -8.69
N GLN A 16 17.30 -15.24 -9.40
CA GLN A 16 17.64 -15.84 -10.70
C GLN A 16 18.12 -17.29 -10.58
N LEU A 17 18.76 -17.63 -9.46
CA LEU A 17 19.21 -18.99 -9.15
C LEU A 17 18.08 -19.90 -8.62
N GLY A 18 16.86 -19.39 -8.46
CA GLY A 18 15.74 -20.15 -7.90
C GLY A 18 15.83 -20.37 -6.39
N GLU A 19 16.60 -19.54 -5.68
CA GLU A 19 16.76 -19.58 -4.21
C GLU A 19 16.14 -18.33 -3.54
N PRO A 20 14.82 -18.12 -3.67
CA PRO A 20 14.18 -16.87 -3.24
C PRO A 20 14.34 -16.56 -1.76
N GLU A 21 14.43 -17.57 -0.88
CA GLU A 21 14.58 -17.39 0.56
C GLU A 21 15.89 -16.67 0.93
N LYS A 22 16.98 -17.06 0.26
CA LYS A 22 18.28 -16.39 0.42
C LYS A 22 18.22 -14.97 -0.11
N GLY A 23 17.52 -14.76 -1.22
CA GLY A 23 17.31 -13.44 -1.82
C GLY A 23 16.54 -12.47 -0.91
N ILE A 24 15.42 -12.95 -0.34
CA ILE A 24 14.62 -12.22 0.66
C ILE A 24 15.48 -11.84 1.86
N SER A 25 16.32 -12.76 2.35
CA SER A 25 17.21 -12.49 3.49
C SER A 25 18.18 -11.34 3.19
N GLN A 26 18.75 -11.27 1.98
CA GLN A 26 19.65 -10.16 1.62
C GLN A 26 18.90 -8.82 1.55
N TRP A 27 17.69 -8.81 0.97
CA TRP A 27 16.87 -7.60 0.90
C TRP A 27 16.41 -7.14 2.28
N ARG A 28 16.02 -8.05 3.19
CA ARG A 28 15.68 -7.68 4.58
C ARG A 28 16.88 -7.13 5.34
N GLN A 29 18.05 -7.74 5.23
CA GLN A 29 19.28 -7.20 5.83
C GLN A 29 19.61 -5.79 5.32
N LEU A 30 19.38 -5.53 4.02
CA LEU A 30 19.55 -4.20 3.43
C LEU A 30 18.56 -3.19 4.01
N ILE A 31 17.28 -3.57 4.13
CA ILE A 31 16.23 -2.73 4.73
C ILE A 31 16.57 -2.39 6.18
N ASP A 32 17.02 -3.36 6.97
CA ASP A 32 17.33 -3.18 8.38
C ASP A 32 18.58 -2.32 8.60
N ARG A 33 19.63 -2.55 7.81
CA ARG A 33 20.93 -1.89 8.00
C ARG A 33 20.99 -0.50 7.34
N TYR A 34 20.21 -0.26 6.29
CA TYR A 34 20.27 0.97 5.49
C TYR A 34 18.87 1.53 5.17
N PRO A 35 18.04 1.86 6.18
CA PRO A 35 16.61 2.10 6.03
C PRO A 35 16.22 3.20 5.02
N ASP A 36 17.04 4.25 4.88
CA ASP A 36 16.71 5.42 4.04
C ASP A 36 17.44 5.43 2.68
N SER A 37 18.02 4.30 2.28
CA SER A 37 18.78 4.21 1.02
C SER A 37 17.87 3.97 -0.19
N TYR A 38 18.31 4.42 -1.37
CA TYR A 38 17.65 4.09 -2.64
C TYR A 38 17.55 2.58 -2.88
N GLN A 39 18.56 1.84 -2.43
CA GLN A 39 18.59 0.38 -2.50
C GLN A 39 17.51 -0.24 -1.62
N THR A 40 17.26 0.31 -0.43
CA THR A 40 16.16 -0.12 0.46
C THR A 40 14.81 0.11 -0.17
N MET A 41 14.59 1.28 -0.77
CA MET A 41 13.37 1.56 -1.54
C MET A 41 13.15 0.52 -2.66
N THR A 42 14.23 0.17 -3.38
CA THR A 42 14.20 -0.84 -4.45
C THR A 42 13.95 -2.24 -3.92
N SER A 43 14.57 -2.61 -2.79
CA SER A 43 14.38 -3.91 -2.14
C SER A 43 12.96 -4.10 -1.60
N LEU A 44 12.37 -3.06 -0.99
CA LEU A 44 10.97 -3.10 -0.56
C LEU A 44 10.03 -3.29 -1.74
N TRP A 45 10.27 -2.57 -2.84
CA TRP A 45 9.50 -2.74 -4.08
C TRP A 45 9.60 -4.17 -4.63
N ASN A 46 10.82 -4.71 -4.68
CA ASN A 46 11.05 -6.06 -5.18
C ASN A 46 10.43 -7.14 -4.28
N LEU A 47 10.52 -6.99 -2.95
CA LEU A 47 9.85 -7.86 -1.98
C LEU A 47 8.34 -7.84 -2.19
N ALA A 48 7.74 -6.65 -2.25
CA ALA A 48 6.31 -6.50 -2.39
C ALA A 48 5.79 -7.16 -3.68
N ARG A 49 6.48 -6.96 -4.81
CA ARG A 49 6.16 -7.63 -6.08
C ARG A 49 6.35 -9.13 -6.03
N TYR A 50 7.40 -9.61 -5.38
CA TYR A 50 7.63 -11.04 -5.20
C TYR A 50 6.49 -11.68 -4.41
N TYR A 51 6.13 -11.10 -3.25
CA TYR A 51 5.03 -11.62 -2.45
C TYR A 51 3.69 -11.55 -3.19
N THR A 52 3.43 -10.46 -3.92
CA THR A 52 2.23 -10.33 -4.77
C THR A 52 2.16 -11.48 -5.79
N LYS A 53 3.28 -11.80 -6.47
CA LYS A 53 3.34 -12.86 -7.47
C LYS A 53 3.12 -14.27 -6.88
N ASN A 54 3.47 -14.46 -5.62
CA ASN A 54 3.33 -15.74 -4.91
C ASN A 54 2.03 -15.85 -4.10
N ASN A 55 1.08 -14.92 -4.26
CA ASN A 55 -0.18 -14.85 -3.51
C ASN A 55 -0.01 -14.70 -1.99
N ASN A 56 1.13 -14.16 -1.55
CA ASN A 56 1.38 -13.82 -0.15
C ASN A 56 0.93 -12.38 0.11
N ASP A 57 -0.39 -12.16 0.10
CA ASP A 57 -0.97 -10.81 0.13
C ASP A 57 -0.62 -10.04 1.40
N SER A 58 -0.52 -10.72 2.55
CA SER A 58 -0.19 -10.09 3.83
C SER A 58 1.21 -9.47 3.81
N GLU A 59 2.21 -10.22 3.36
CA GLU A 59 3.59 -9.76 3.26
C GLU A 59 3.79 -8.73 2.13
N ALA A 60 3.03 -8.87 1.04
CA ALA A 60 3.02 -7.87 -0.02
C ALA A 60 2.48 -6.52 0.49
N LEU A 61 1.36 -6.55 1.20
CA LEU A 61 0.73 -5.36 1.78
C LEU A 61 1.68 -4.65 2.75
N GLU A 62 2.36 -5.40 3.60
CA GLU A 62 3.30 -4.85 4.57
C GLU A 62 4.51 -4.19 3.88
N ALA A 63 5.09 -4.85 2.87
CA ALA A 63 6.20 -4.29 2.11
C ALA A 63 5.79 -3.02 1.33
N TYR A 64 4.60 -3.00 0.71
CA TYR A 64 4.08 -1.78 0.08
C TYR A 64 3.76 -0.68 1.10
N ARG A 65 3.26 -1.03 2.29
CA ARG A 65 3.00 -0.08 3.38
C ARG A 65 4.30 0.58 3.80
N GLU A 66 5.31 -0.20 4.14
CA GLU A 66 6.62 0.29 4.54
C GLU A 66 7.26 1.19 3.46
N LEU A 67 7.17 0.78 2.19
CA LEU A 67 7.65 1.58 1.05
C LEU A 67 6.93 2.92 0.94
N SER A 68 5.59 2.92 1.06
CA SER A 68 4.78 4.14 0.95
C SER A 68 4.98 5.09 2.14
N GLU A 69 5.21 4.57 3.35
CA GLU A 69 5.43 5.36 4.55
C GLU A 69 6.82 6.00 4.56
N ARG A 70 7.86 5.19 4.28
CA ARG A 70 9.26 5.64 4.31
C ARG A 70 9.64 6.50 3.11
N PHE A 71 9.11 6.18 1.92
CA PHE A 71 9.47 6.84 0.66
C PHE A 71 8.28 7.56 0.02
N SER A 72 7.40 8.16 0.84
CA SER A 72 6.18 8.87 0.44
C SER A 72 6.34 9.99 -0.58
N LYS A 73 7.55 10.54 -0.74
CA LYS A 73 7.86 11.62 -1.71
C LYS A 73 8.50 11.09 -3.00
N SER A 74 8.67 9.78 -3.13
CA SER A 74 9.31 9.15 -4.28
C SER A 74 8.24 8.55 -5.20
N ARG A 75 8.56 8.44 -6.50
CA ARG A 75 7.70 7.77 -7.48
C ARG A 75 7.35 6.33 -7.07
N LEU A 76 8.28 5.61 -6.43
CA LEU A 76 8.03 4.25 -5.94
C LEU A 76 7.13 4.23 -4.70
N GLY A 77 7.13 5.30 -3.88
CA GLY A 77 6.18 5.44 -2.79
C GLY A 77 4.75 5.65 -3.30
N ASP A 78 4.58 6.49 -4.32
CA ASP A 78 3.29 6.68 -5.00
C ASP A 78 2.80 5.38 -5.66
N ASP A 79 3.69 4.68 -6.39
CA ASP A 79 3.38 3.37 -6.97
C ASP A 79 3.02 2.36 -5.85
N ALA A 80 3.72 2.36 -4.73
CA ALA A 80 3.43 1.47 -3.61
C ALA A 80 2.03 1.71 -3.02
N LEU A 81 1.57 2.97 -2.93
CA LEU A 81 0.21 3.27 -2.49
C LEU A 81 -0.83 2.65 -3.42
N TYR A 82 -0.61 2.76 -4.74
CA TYR A 82 -1.47 2.16 -5.75
C TYR A 82 -1.50 0.63 -5.64
N TRP A 83 -0.32 0.00 -5.60
CA TRP A 83 -0.21 -1.46 -5.55
C TRP A 83 -0.64 -2.06 -4.21
N ARG A 84 -0.50 -1.33 -3.11
CA ARG A 84 -1.08 -1.70 -1.81
C ARG A 84 -2.61 -1.79 -1.88
N GLY A 85 -3.24 -0.81 -2.54
CA GLY A 85 -4.67 -0.84 -2.81
C GLY A 85 -5.04 -2.07 -3.64
N ASN A 86 -4.36 -2.28 -4.76
CA ASN A 86 -4.67 -3.36 -5.69
C ASN A 86 -4.40 -4.78 -5.13
N SER A 87 -3.34 -4.97 -4.34
CA SER A 87 -3.04 -6.25 -3.66
C SER A 87 -4.12 -6.58 -2.62
N SER A 88 -4.65 -5.59 -1.91
CA SER A 88 -5.79 -5.76 -0.99
C SER A 88 -7.11 -6.01 -1.73
N SER A 89 -7.28 -5.41 -2.91
CA SER A 89 -8.44 -5.60 -3.78
C SER A 89 -8.62 -7.04 -4.26
N ASN A 90 -7.54 -7.82 -4.39
CA ASN A 90 -7.60 -9.22 -4.82
C ASN A 90 -8.00 -10.18 -3.70
N SER A 91 -7.96 -9.74 -2.43
CA SER A 91 -8.19 -10.60 -1.26
C SER A 91 -9.52 -10.31 -0.54
N LYS A 92 -9.99 -9.06 -0.48
CA LYS A 92 -11.34 -8.72 0.06
C LYS A 92 -11.76 -7.25 -0.03
N TYR A 93 -10.92 -6.35 -0.55
CA TYR A 93 -11.12 -4.91 -0.40
C TYR A 93 -11.05 -4.17 -1.73
N SER A 94 -11.87 -4.59 -2.70
CA SER A 94 -12.13 -3.93 -3.99
C SER A 94 -12.67 -2.49 -3.88
N LEU A 95 -12.58 -1.85 -2.71
CA LEU A 95 -13.07 -0.51 -2.44
C LEU A 95 -11.99 0.53 -2.18
N ARG A 96 -10.73 0.24 -2.48
CA ARG A 96 -9.68 1.27 -2.54
C ARG A 96 -9.42 1.80 -3.95
N ILE A 97 -10.51 2.08 -4.63
CA ILE A 97 -10.71 3.17 -5.56
C ILE A 97 -9.69 3.30 -6.70
N THR A 98 -10.13 2.92 -7.90
CA THR A 98 -9.77 3.62 -9.13
C THR A 98 -10.24 5.08 -9.03
N LEU A 99 -9.50 5.94 -8.33
CA LEU A 99 -9.75 7.39 -8.31
C LEU A 99 -9.20 7.97 -9.61
N GLN A 100 -10.01 7.99 -10.66
CA GLN A 100 -9.90 9.12 -11.59
C GLN A 100 -10.43 10.35 -10.85
N SER A 101 -9.57 11.34 -10.63
CA SER A 101 -9.80 12.62 -9.93
C SER A 101 -9.57 12.59 -8.40
N GLN A 102 -8.31 12.78 -7.98
CA GLN A 102 -8.05 13.38 -6.66
C GLN A 102 -8.38 14.88 -6.72
N GLY A 103 -9.59 15.26 -6.32
CA GLY A 103 -9.84 16.60 -5.82
C GLY A 103 -9.42 16.69 -4.35
N LYS A 104 -8.11 16.75 -4.06
CA LYS A 104 -7.66 17.19 -2.73
C LYS A 104 -8.10 18.63 -2.54
N THR A 105 -9.24 18.84 -1.89
CA THR A 105 -9.62 20.17 -1.41
C THR A 105 -8.95 20.40 -0.06
N GLY A 106 -7.79 21.04 -0.08
CA GLY A 106 -7.30 21.83 1.05
C GLY A 106 -6.24 21.19 1.95
N THR A 107 -5.12 21.89 2.03
CA THR A 107 -4.15 21.84 3.13
C THR A 107 -4.78 22.46 4.38
N LEU A 108 -5.72 21.78 5.04
CA LEU A 108 -6.22 22.16 6.36
C LEU A 108 -6.30 20.92 7.25
N SER A 109 -5.71 21.02 8.44
CA SER A 109 -5.61 19.99 9.47
C SER A 109 -6.96 19.57 10.10
N SER A 110 -8.09 19.76 9.43
CA SER A 110 -9.41 19.75 10.07
C SER A 110 -10.58 19.21 9.24
N THR A 111 -10.40 18.75 8.00
CA THR A 111 -11.49 18.07 7.27
C THR A 111 -10.94 17.08 6.25
N SER A 112 -11.04 15.78 6.55
CA SER A 112 -10.78 14.70 5.59
C SER A 112 -12.12 14.30 4.99
N GLY A 113 -12.34 14.58 3.71
CA GLY A 113 -13.51 14.08 2.99
C GLY A 113 -13.08 13.01 1.98
N LEU A 114 -13.83 11.92 1.88
CA LEU A 114 -13.66 10.88 0.89
C LEU A 114 -14.87 10.86 -0.05
N ALA A 115 -14.67 11.24 -1.30
CA ALA A 115 -15.69 11.15 -2.34
C ALA A 115 -15.24 10.21 -3.47
N GLY A 116 -16.19 9.48 -4.06
CA GLY A 116 -15.86 8.52 -5.10
C GLY A 116 -17.08 7.89 -5.79
N LEU A 117 -16.76 7.09 -6.80
CA LEU A 117 -17.69 6.20 -7.49
C LEU A 117 -17.33 4.76 -7.09
N LEU A 118 -18.34 3.98 -6.73
CA LEU A 118 -18.22 2.60 -6.28
C LEU A 118 -19.13 1.69 -7.10
N GLU A 119 -18.61 0.58 -7.62
CA GLU A 119 -19.44 -0.53 -8.10
C GLU A 119 -19.68 -1.53 -6.95
N THR A 120 -20.94 -1.81 -6.62
CA THR A 120 -21.32 -2.75 -5.56
C THR A 120 -21.25 -4.20 -6.04
N LYS A 121 -21.32 -5.17 -5.11
CA LYS A 121 -21.30 -6.61 -5.47
C LYS A 121 -22.44 -7.00 -6.42
N ASN A 122 -23.54 -6.26 -6.40
CA ASN A 122 -24.71 -6.45 -7.26
C ASN A 122 -24.62 -5.67 -8.58
N LYS A 123 -23.44 -5.18 -8.96
CA LYS A 123 -23.18 -4.43 -10.20
C LYS A 123 -23.95 -3.11 -10.31
N ARG A 124 -24.19 -2.46 -9.16
CA ARG A 124 -24.76 -1.11 -9.13
C ARG A 124 -23.67 -0.07 -8.90
N TRP A 125 -23.80 1.05 -9.58
CA TRP A 125 -22.90 2.18 -9.40
C TRP A 125 -23.47 3.14 -8.35
N VAL A 126 -22.66 3.44 -7.33
CA VAL A 126 -22.98 4.32 -6.22
C VAL A 126 -21.98 5.47 -6.23
N VAL A 127 -22.48 6.70 -6.28
CA VAL A 127 -21.68 7.90 -6.00
C VAL A 127 -21.79 8.19 -4.52
N PHE A 128 -20.66 8.37 -3.84
CA PHE A 128 -20.64 8.62 -2.41
C PHE A 128 -19.71 9.79 -2.06
N CYS A 129 -20.03 10.45 -0.95
CA CYS A 129 -19.19 11.43 -0.29
C CYS A 129 -19.31 11.24 1.22
N LEU A 130 -18.23 10.79 1.85
CA LEU A 130 -18.06 10.73 3.29
C LEU A 130 -17.32 12.00 3.71
N MET A 131 -17.90 12.72 4.66
CA MET A 131 -17.24 13.85 5.29
C MET A 131 -16.96 13.45 6.71
N GLU A 132 -15.69 13.42 7.07
CA GLU A 132 -15.31 13.23 8.45
C GLU A 132 -15.13 14.57 9.15
N ASN A 133 -15.80 14.72 10.28
CA ASN A 133 -15.53 15.79 11.22
C ASN A 133 -14.43 15.27 12.15
N ASN A 134 -13.24 15.89 12.14
CA ASN A 134 -12.07 15.47 12.93
C ASN A 134 -12.38 15.50 14.44
N PHE A 135 -13.06 14.49 14.96
CA PHE A 135 -13.14 14.22 16.38
C PHE A 135 -11.86 13.49 16.77
N ILE A 136 -10.97 14.20 17.47
CA ILE A 136 -9.85 13.57 18.16
C ILE A 136 -10.43 12.87 19.40
N ALA A 137 -10.83 11.61 19.25
CA ALA A 137 -11.19 10.74 20.35
C ALA A 137 -10.10 9.66 20.49
N GLU A 138 -9.66 9.37 21.71
CA GLU A 138 -8.58 8.41 21.99
C GLU A 138 -8.93 6.96 21.58
N GLU A 139 -10.21 6.65 21.35
CA GLU A 139 -10.69 5.26 21.20
C GLU A 139 -11.19 4.85 19.81
N ASN A 140 -11.41 5.78 18.88
CA ASN A 140 -11.95 5.43 17.56
C ASN A 140 -11.06 6.02 16.47
N ASP A 141 -10.44 5.16 15.67
CA ASP A 141 -9.76 5.55 14.43
C ASP A 141 -10.83 5.90 13.37
N PRO A 142 -11.06 7.19 13.09
CA PRO A 142 -11.68 7.68 11.86
C PRO A 142 -11.79 6.74 10.67
N LYS A 143 -10.64 6.20 10.29
CA LYS A 143 -10.44 5.48 9.06
C LYS A 143 -11.07 4.10 9.11
N ILE A 144 -11.09 3.49 10.29
CA ILE A 144 -11.78 2.21 10.51
C ILE A 144 -13.28 2.41 10.34
N PHE A 145 -13.83 3.53 10.80
CA PHE A 145 -15.24 3.85 10.64
C PHE A 145 -15.61 4.12 9.17
N GLU A 146 -14.82 4.93 8.46
CA GLU A 146 -14.99 5.15 7.02
C GLU A 146 -14.97 3.84 6.23
N ASN A 147 -14.00 2.96 6.53
CA ASN A 147 -13.89 1.64 5.87
C ASN A 147 -15.13 0.77 6.10
N ARG A 148 -15.68 0.75 7.32
CA ARG A 148 -16.91 -0.03 7.63
C ARG A 148 -18.12 0.45 6.85
N ILE A 149 -18.27 1.78 6.66
CA ILE A 149 -19.37 2.32 5.85
C ILE A 149 -19.22 1.87 4.39
N ILE A 150 -18.01 1.98 3.87
CA ILE A 150 -17.64 1.58 2.51
C ILE A 150 -17.93 0.10 2.27
N GLU A 151 -17.52 -0.78 3.19
CA GLU A 151 -17.84 -2.22 3.15
C GLU A 151 -19.34 -2.49 3.20
N TYR A 152 -20.07 -1.79 4.08
CA TYR A 152 -21.51 -1.94 4.16
C TYR A 152 -22.21 -1.56 2.84
N ILE A 153 -21.81 -0.44 2.22
CA ILE A 153 -22.36 0.02 0.95
C ILE A 153 -22.10 -1.03 -0.15
N TYR A 154 -20.87 -1.55 -0.23
CA TYR A 154 -20.53 -2.59 -1.20
C TYR A 154 -21.35 -3.88 -1.04
N GLU A 155 -21.56 -4.31 0.20
CA GLU A 155 -22.22 -5.56 0.53
C GLU A 155 -23.75 -5.47 0.47
N ASN A 156 -24.36 -4.29 0.60
CA ASN A 156 -25.81 -4.20 0.83
C ASN A 156 -26.58 -3.40 -0.22
N LEU A 157 -25.90 -2.63 -1.08
CA LEU A 157 -26.56 -1.84 -2.13
C LEU A 157 -26.48 -2.49 -3.50
#